data_AF-A0A661QVS9-F1
#
_entry.id   AF-A0A661QVS9-F1
#
_cell.length_a   1.000
_cell.length_b   1.000
_cell.length_c   1.000
_cell.angle_alpha   90.00
_cell.angle_beta   90.00
_cell.angle_gamma   90.00
#
_symmetry.space_group_name_H-M   'P 1'
#
loop_
_entity.id
_entity.type
_entity.pdbx_description
1 polymer ?
#
loop_
_entity_poly.entity_id
_entity_poly.type
_entity_poly.pdbx_seq_one_letter_code
_entity_poly.pdbx_strand_id
1 'polypeptide(L)'
;DLITAGAAGDKRAKAVVSGKDSAAFVIDSQHTRPAFDLLGCCRLQMMELGFEVDNYTDLYSIITGKKITWDMLLAISERVWTLTRMISAREIKDFGRKSDYPPARFYEEPTPSGPNKGHCIRLESLNELLDAYYTARGWDINGIPTQKTIERVGLANMEHPKKQGELK
;
A
#
# COMPACT_ATOMS: atom_id res chain seq x y z
N ASP A 1 16.98 21.24 15.95
CA ASP A 1 16.70 19.81 16.01
C ASP A 1 15.43 19.57 16.81
N LEU A 2 14.45 18.86 16.22
CA LEU A 2 13.23 18.44 16.94
C LEU A 2 13.54 17.51 18.12
N ILE A 3 14.79 17.02 18.22
CA ILE A 3 15.32 16.26 19.35
C ILE A 3 15.84 17.17 20.47
N THR A 4 16.31 18.39 20.18
CA THR A 4 16.86 19.33 21.18
C THR A 4 15.81 20.33 21.69
N ALA A 5 14.79 20.64 20.90
CA ALA A 5 13.66 21.42 21.36
C ALA A 5 12.73 20.46 22.09
N GLY A 6 12.81 20.42 23.43
CA GLY A 6 11.87 19.67 24.26
C GLY A 6 10.45 20.00 23.86
N ALA A 7 9.85 19.14 23.04
CA ALA A 7 8.47 19.27 22.63
C ALA A 7 7.67 19.02 23.90
N ALA A 8 7.18 20.10 24.52
CA ALA A 8 6.11 20.00 25.48
C ALA A 8 5.08 19.05 24.86
N GLY A 9 4.66 18.02 25.62
CA GLY A 9 3.72 17.00 25.18
C GLY A 9 2.30 17.54 24.91
N ASP A 10 2.22 18.81 24.56
CA ASP A 10 1.07 19.55 24.13
C ASP A 10 0.53 18.85 22.88
N LYS A 11 -0.78 18.60 22.92
CA LYS A 11 -1.52 17.78 21.97
C LYS A 11 -1.06 18.07 20.54
N ARG A 12 -0.33 17.15 19.91
CA ARG A 12 -0.16 17.16 18.46
C ARG A 12 -1.57 17.20 17.85
N ALA A 13 -1.74 18.03 16.82
CA ALA A 13 -3.01 18.07 16.11
C ALA A 13 -3.40 16.63 15.73
N LYS A 14 -4.66 16.27 15.99
CA LYS A 14 -5.15 14.94 15.62
C LYS A 14 -4.98 14.77 14.11
N ALA A 15 -4.56 13.58 13.69
CA ALA A 15 -4.49 13.26 12.28
C ALA A 15 -5.86 13.49 11.63
N VAL A 16 -5.88 14.26 10.54
CA VAL A 16 -7.09 14.43 9.74
C VAL A 16 -7.28 13.15 8.94
N VAL A 17 -8.45 12.53 9.07
CA VAL A 17 -8.83 11.43 8.20
C VAL A 17 -9.19 12.05 6.85
N SER A 18 -8.33 11.82 5.85
CA SER A 18 -8.59 12.16 4.46
C SER A 18 -8.44 10.89 3.64
N GLY A 19 -9.57 10.32 3.20
CA GLY A 19 -9.59 9.10 2.39
C GLY A 19 -8.66 9.19 1.19
N LYS A 20 -8.86 10.21 0.35
CA LYS A 20 -8.14 10.37 -0.92
C LYS A 20 -6.64 10.60 -0.71
N ASP A 21 -6.26 11.52 0.18
CA ASP A 21 -4.85 11.85 0.37
C ASP A 21 -4.10 10.69 1.02
N SER A 22 -4.70 10.06 2.03
CA SER A 22 -4.10 8.89 2.70
C SER A 22 -3.92 7.71 1.73
N ALA A 23 -4.92 7.44 0.89
CA ALA A 23 -4.83 6.39 -0.11
C ALA A 23 -3.69 6.64 -1.11
N ALA A 24 -3.55 7.87 -1.61
CA ALA A 24 -2.48 8.23 -2.54
C ALA A 24 -1.10 8.00 -1.92
N PHE A 25 -0.84 8.52 -0.71
CA PHE A 25 0.44 8.31 -0.03
C PHE A 25 0.78 6.84 0.20
N VAL A 26 -0.19 6.03 0.61
CA VAL A 26 0.01 4.59 0.82
C VAL A 26 0.32 3.89 -0.50
N ILE A 27 -0.43 4.20 -1.56
CA ILE A 27 -0.24 3.59 -2.89
C ILE A 27 1.13 3.97 -3.47
N ASP A 28 1.55 5.22 -3.38
CA ASP A 28 2.87 5.68 -3.85
C ASP A 28 4.01 4.94 -3.13
N SER A 29 3.86 4.76 -1.81
CA SER A 29 4.80 3.96 -1.01
C SER A 29 4.81 2.49 -1.44
N GLN A 30 3.63 1.93 -1.72
CA GLN A 30 3.47 0.53 -2.15
C GLN A 30 3.83 0.29 -3.62
N HIS A 31 3.92 1.31 -4.47
CA HIS A 31 4.56 1.19 -5.79
C HIS A 31 6.08 1.23 -5.66
N THR A 32 6.59 2.11 -4.82
CA THR A 32 8.04 2.31 -4.67
C THR A 32 8.70 1.15 -3.93
N ARG A 33 8.14 0.68 -2.81
CA ARG A 33 8.80 -0.29 -1.93
C ARG A 33 9.06 -1.66 -2.56
N PRO A 34 8.08 -2.29 -3.25
CA PRO A 34 8.32 -3.58 -3.90
C PRO A 34 9.26 -3.49 -5.09
N ALA A 35 9.47 -2.30 -5.69
CA ALA A 35 10.47 -2.15 -6.76
C ALA A 35 11.87 -2.55 -6.28
N PHE A 36 12.20 -2.27 -5.00
CA PHE A 36 13.46 -2.71 -4.40
C PHE A 36 13.53 -4.23 -4.19
N ASP A 37 12.42 -4.86 -3.81
CA ASP A 37 12.34 -6.32 -3.68
C ASP A 37 12.55 -7.01 -5.05
N LEU A 38 12.04 -6.40 -6.13
CA LEU A 38 12.23 -6.88 -7.51
C LEU A 38 13.68 -6.70 -8.01
N LEU A 39 14.31 -5.59 -7.65
CA LEU A 39 15.73 -5.33 -7.94
C LEU A 39 16.68 -6.15 -7.06
N GLY A 40 16.17 -6.72 -5.96
CA GLY A 40 16.96 -7.45 -4.98
C GLY A 40 17.89 -6.56 -4.17
N CYS A 41 17.57 -5.27 -4.03
CA CYS A 41 18.40 -4.30 -3.32
C CYS A 41 17.70 -3.76 -2.07
N CYS A 42 18.49 -3.26 -1.12
CA CYS A 42 17.93 -2.61 0.06
C CYS A 42 17.32 -1.26 -0.35
N ARG A 43 16.19 -0.91 0.28
CA ARG A 43 15.47 0.35 0.04
C ARG A 43 16.01 1.54 0.85
N LEU A 44 16.81 1.28 1.89
CA LEU A 44 17.25 2.33 2.82
C LEU A 44 18.24 3.31 2.17
N GLN A 45 18.90 2.92 1.09
CA GLN A 45 19.75 3.78 0.28
C GLN A 45 18.94 4.97 -0.25
N MET A 46 17.76 4.74 -0.82
CA MET A 46 16.86 5.83 -1.21
C MET A 46 16.24 6.49 0.02
N MET A 47 15.63 5.69 0.91
CA MET A 47 14.72 6.23 1.94
C MET A 47 15.43 7.00 3.05
N GLU A 48 16.65 6.62 3.41
CA GLU A 48 17.40 7.20 4.52
C GLU A 48 18.59 8.04 4.05
N LEU A 49 19.22 7.65 2.93
CA LEU A 49 20.44 8.31 2.43
C LEU A 49 20.18 9.22 1.22
N GLY A 50 18.96 9.26 0.69
CA GLY A 50 18.59 10.11 -0.44
C GLY A 50 19.18 9.66 -1.77
N PHE A 51 19.53 8.38 -1.92
CA PHE A 51 20.05 7.86 -3.19
C PHE A 51 19.00 7.96 -4.30
N GLU A 52 19.35 8.64 -5.38
CA GLU A 52 18.42 9.06 -6.43
C GLU A 52 17.96 7.89 -7.28
N VAL A 53 16.69 7.94 -7.75
CA VAL A 53 16.05 6.86 -8.50
C VAL A 53 16.77 6.52 -9.81
N ASP A 54 17.40 7.51 -10.45
CA ASP A 54 18.13 7.35 -11.71
C ASP A 54 19.29 6.35 -11.56
N ASN A 55 19.98 6.38 -10.42
CA ASN A 55 21.08 5.46 -10.14
C ASN A 55 20.63 3.99 -10.18
N TYR A 56 19.41 3.68 -9.71
CA TYR A 56 18.88 2.32 -9.76
C TYR A 56 18.63 1.85 -11.19
N THR A 57 18.11 2.74 -12.05
CA THR A 57 17.84 2.43 -13.46
C THR A 57 19.12 2.29 -14.28
N ASP A 58 20.15 3.08 -13.95
CA ASP A 58 21.47 3.00 -14.54
C ASP A 58 22.18 1.70 -14.14
N LEU A 59 22.19 1.37 -12.85
CA LEU A 59 22.74 0.10 -12.36
C LEU A 59 22.06 -1.10 -13.02
N TYR A 60 20.73 -1.12 -13.11
CA TYR A 60 19.99 -2.16 -13.83
C TYR A 60 20.47 -2.27 -15.29
N SER A 61 20.62 -1.13 -15.96
CA SER A 61 21.06 -1.08 -17.36
C SER A 61 22.49 -1.58 -17.55
N ILE A 62 23.41 -1.22 -16.65
CA ILE A 62 24.80 -1.66 -16.68
C ILE A 62 24.90 -3.17 -16.43
N ILE A 63 24.14 -3.68 -15.45
CA ILE A 63 24.19 -5.10 -15.05
C ILE A 63 23.55 -6.00 -16.10
N THR A 64 22.40 -5.61 -16.65
CA THR A 64 21.58 -6.49 -17.50
C THR A 64 21.72 -6.23 -19.00
N GLY A 65 22.30 -5.08 -19.38
CA GLY A 65 22.31 -4.59 -20.75
C GLY A 65 20.95 -4.10 -21.26
N LYS A 66 19.90 -4.06 -20.42
CA LYS A 66 18.54 -3.64 -20.79
C LYS A 66 18.20 -2.29 -20.18
N LYS A 67 17.61 -1.39 -20.98
CA LYS A 67 17.13 -0.10 -20.49
C LYS A 67 15.79 -0.27 -19.77
N ILE A 68 15.63 0.46 -18.67
CA ILE A 68 14.39 0.60 -17.92
C ILE A 68 14.30 2.02 -17.37
N THR A 69 13.10 2.56 -17.23
CA THR A 69 12.87 3.82 -16.51
C THR A 69 12.31 3.55 -15.12
N TRP A 70 12.36 4.55 -14.24
CA TRP A 70 11.76 4.42 -12.91
C TRP A 70 10.25 4.18 -12.99
N ASP A 71 9.54 4.88 -13.88
CA ASP A 71 8.11 4.68 -14.10
C ASP A 71 7.78 3.26 -14.59
N MET A 72 8.64 2.66 -15.43
CA MET A 72 8.48 1.26 -15.84
C MET A 72 8.65 0.31 -14.65
N LEU A 73 9.61 0.57 -13.75
CA LEU A 73 9.76 -0.21 -12.51
C LEU A 73 8.53 -0.08 -11.60
N LEU A 74 8.00 1.13 -11.42
CA LEU A 74 6.78 1.36 -10.64
C LEU A 74 5.57 0.65 -11.26
N ALA A 75 5.42 0.65 -12.59
CA ALA A 75 4.36 -0.07 -13.28
C ALA A 75 4.48 -1.60 -13.11
N ILE A 76 5.70 -2.14 -13.14
CA ILE A 76 5.94 -3.58 -12.85
C ILE A 76 5.63 -3.87 -11.39
N SER A 77 6.00 -2.98 -10.46
CA SER A 77 5.68 -3.09 -9.04
C SER A 77 4.17 -3.12 -8.79
N GLU A 78 3.39 -2.25 -9.45
CA GLU A 78 1.92 -2.28 -9.38
C GLU A 78 1.35 -3.60 -9.91
N ARG A 79 1.88 -4.12 -11.03
CA ARG A 79 1.50 -5.44 -11.56
C ARG A 79 1.74 -6.54 -10.54
N VAL A 80 2.90 -6.55 -9.90
CA VAL A 80 3.26 -7.55 -8.87
C VAL A 80 2.36 -7.40 -7.66
N TRP A 81 2.11 -6.18 -7.19
CA TRP A 81 1.18 -5.91 -6.08
C TRP A 81 -0.22 -6.45 -6.36
N THR A 82 -0.72 -6.23 -7.58
CA THR A 82 -2.03 -6.73 -8.03
C THR A 82 -2.03 -8.25 -8.13
N LEU A 83 -0.97 -8.86 -8.68
CA LEU A 83 -0.84 -10.31 -8.76
C LEU A 83 -0.81 -10.96 -7.39
N THR A 84 -0.05 -10.41 -6.43
CA THR A 84 -0.04 -10.89 -5.04
C THR A 84 -1.43 -10.82 -4.42
N ARG A 85 -2.17 -9.72 -4.65
CA ARG A 85 -3.56 -9.60 -4.19
C ARG A 85 -4.47 -10.66 -4.80
N MET A 86 -4.32 -10.95 -6.09
CA MET A 86 -5.09 -12.01 -6.77
C MET A 86 -4.76 -13.39 -6.19
N ILE A 87 -3.49 -13.68 -5.89
CA ILE A 87 -3.08 -14.92 -5.24
C ILE A 87 -3.74 -15.02 -3.85
N SER A 88 -3.70 -13.96 -3.03
CA SER A 88 -4.37 -13.95 -1.73
C SER A 88 -5.87 -14.20 -1.85
N ALA A 89 -6.53 -13.59 -2.84
CA ALA A 89 -7.95 -13.80 -3.10
C ALA A 89 -8.29 -15.23 -3.54
N ARG A 90 -7.37 -15.91 -4.24
CA ARG A 90 -7.52 -17.30 -4.67
C ARG A 90 -7.31 -18.28 -3.51
N GLU A 91 -6.27 -18.07 -2.73
CA GLU A 91 -5.77 -19.05 -1.75
C GLU A 91 -6.39 -18.92 -0.35
N ILE A 92 -6.71 -17.69 0.07
CA ILE A 92 -7.19 -17.44 1.43
C ILE A 92 -8.71 -17.59 1.46
N LYS A 93 -9.20 -18.51 2.30
CA LYS A 93 -10.63 -18.68 2.53
C LYS A 93 -11.24 -17.40 3.11
N ASP A 94 -12.37 -16.97 2.56
CA ASP A 94 -13.09 -15.76 2.94
C ASP A 94 -12.24 -14.48 2.87
N PHE A 95 -11.27 -14.44 1.94
CA PHE A 95 -10.47 -13.25 1.69
C PHE A 95 -11.33 -12.07 1.26
N GLY A 96 -11.05 -10.89 1.79
CA GLY A 96 -11.73 -9.67 1.40
C GLY A 96 -11.45 -8.55 2.37
N ARG A 97 -12.38 -7.60 2.46
CA ARG A 97 -12.23 -6.38 3.27
C ARG A 97 -11.77 -6.63 4.71
N LYS A 98 -12.33 -7.63 5.38
CA LYS A 98 -11.97 -8.00 6.77
C LYS A 98 -10.49 -8.38 6.93
N SER A 99 -9.85 -8.84 5.85
CA SER A 99 -8.43 -9.20 5.83
C SER A 99 -7.52 -7.97 5.87
N ASP A 100 -8.03 -6.79 5.55
CA ASP A 100 -7.29 -5.52 5.58
C ASP A 100 -7.51 -4.70 6.86
N TYR A 101 -8.27 -5.24 7.82
CA TYR A 101 -8.47 -4.56 9.10
C TYR A 101 -7.24 -4.76 9.98
N PRO A 102 -6.79 -3.72 10.70
CA PRO A 102 -5.80 -3.90 11.74
C PRO A 102 -6.41 -4.69 12.91
N PRO A 103 -5.58 -5.13 13.87
CA PRO A 103 -6.08 -5.70 15.13
C PRO A 103 -7.13 -4.81 15.81
N ALA A 104 -8.17 -5.43 16.39
CA ALA A 104 -9.34 -4.73 16.93
C ALA A 104 -9.00 -3.62 17.95
N ARG A 105 -7.95 -3.82 18.73
CA ARG A 105 -7.39 -2.82 19.66
C ARG A 105 -7.21 -1.44 19.03
N PHE A 106 -6.83 -1.34 17.76
CA PHE A 106 -6.60 -0.05 17.11
C PHE A 106 -7.87 0.78 16.97
N TYR A 107 -9.04 0.14 16.82
CA TYR A 107 -10.32 0.82 16.65
C TYR A 107 -11.30 0.68 17.83
N GLU A 108 -11.05 -0.25 18.76
CA GLU A 108 -11.90 -0.48 19.94
C GLU A 108 -11.33 0.11 21.23
N GLU A 109 -10.00 0.14 21.38
CA GLU A 109 -9.35 0.56 22.63
C GLU A 109 -8.70 1.94 22.46
N PRO A 110 -9.23 3.00 23.11
CA PRO A 110 -8.60 4.31 23.09
C PRO A 110 -7.20 4.28 23.70
N THR A 111 -6.30 5.12 23.16
CA THR A 111 -4.94 5.27 23.67
C THR A 111 -4.99 5.59 25.18
N PRO A 112 -4.28 4.83 26.04
CA PRO A 112 -4.46 4.93 27.50
C PRO A 112 -3.83 6.19 28.11
N SER A 113 -2.75 6.71 27.52
CA SER A 113 -1.95 7.79 28.09
C SER A 113 -1.21 8.61 27.01
N GLY A 114 -0.55 9.69 27.43
CA GLY A 114 0.25 10.55 26.55
C GLY A 114 -0.57 11.52 25.69
N PRO A 115 0.07 12.18 24.70
CA PRO A 115 -0.55 13.25 23.90
C PRO A 115 -1.80 12.82 23.12
N ASN A 116 -1.91 11.53 22.79
CA ASN A 116 -3.04 10.94 22.07
C ASN A 116 -4.07 10.27 22.99
N LYS A 117 -3.99 10.44 24.32
CA LYS A 117 -4.90 9.81 25.29
C LYS A 117 -6.37 9.99 24.88
N GLY A 118 -7.11 8.89 24.90
CA GLY A 118 -8.53 8.85 24.55
C GLY A 118 -8.82 8.82 23.04
N HIS A 119 -7.78 8.79 22.19
CA HIS A 119 -7.94 8.65 20.75
C HIS A 119 -7.86 7.17 20.32
N CYS A 120 -8.77 6.78 19.44
CA CYS A 120 -8.72 5.59 18.60
C CYS A 120 -9.19 5.97 17.20
N ILE A 121 -8.77 5.22 16.18
CA ILE A 121 -9.39 5.33 14.86
C ILE A 121 -10.80 4.73 14.93
N ARG A 122 -11.81 5.47 14.49
CA ARG A 122 -13.18 4.95 14.45
C ARG A 122 -13.31 3.90 13.34
N LEU A 123 -14.14 2.89 13.55
CA LEU A 123 -14.38 1.86 12.54
C LEU A 123 -14.94 2.47 11.24
N GLU A 124 -15.75 3.51 11.35
CA GLU A 124 -16.30 4.27 10.22
C GLU A 124 -15.18 4.95 9.42
N SER A 125 -14.24 5.59 10.11
CA SER A 125 -13.06 6.22 9.48
C SER A 125 -12.14 5.20 8.83
N LEU A 126 -11.95 4.04 9.46
CA LEU A 126 -11.20 2.93 8.86
C LEU A 126 -11.88 2.47 7.56
N ASN A 127 -13.21 2.35 7.56
CA ASN A 127 -13.94 1.99 6.36
C ASN A 127 -13.82 3.04 5.25
N GLU A 128 -13.93 4.32 5.58
CA GLU A 128 -13.73 5.41 4.62
C GLU A 128 -12.34 5.35 3.96
N LEU A 129 -11.29 5.12 4.76
CA LEU A 129 -9.92 4.97 4.26
C LEU A 129 -9.76 3.77 3.33
N LEU A 130 -10.38 2.63 3.66
CA LEU A 130 -10.36 1.43 2.82
C LEU A 130 -11.13 1.63 1.52
N ASP A 131 -12.28 2.31 1.55
CA ASP A 131 -13.07 2.62 0.35
C ASP A 131 -12.28 3.50 -0.60
N ALA A 132 -11.62 4.53 -0.07
CA ALA A 132 -10.76 5.40 -0.86
C ALA A 132 -9.56 4.64 -1.44
N TYR A 133 -8.94 3.76 -0.65
CA TYR A 133 -7.83 2.93 -1.10
C TYR A 133 -8.23 1.95 -2.21
N TYR A 134 -9.35 1.23 -2.06
CA TYR A 134 -9.83 0.31 -3.10
C TYR A 134 -10.23 1.06 -4.37
N THR A 135 -10.92 2.19 -4.23
CA THR A 135 -11.29 3.05 -5.37
C THR A 135 -10.04 3.50 -6.13
N ALA A 136 -9.03 4.01 -5.41
CA ALA A 136 -7.76 4.46 -6.00
C ALA A 136 -6.97 3.32 -6.67
N ARG A 137 -7.03 2.10 -6.11
CA ARG A 137 -6.45 0.88 -6.71
C ARG A 137 -7.26 0.34 -7.90
N GLY A 138 -8.50 0.79 -8.11
CA GLY A 138 -9.42 0.20 -9.07
C GLY A 138 -9.88 -1.21 -8.68
N TRP A 139 -10.09 -1.43 -7.39
CA TRP A 139 -10.58 -2.67 -6.78
C TRP A 139 -12.05 -2.52 -6.38
N ASP A 140 -12.75 -3.63 -6.18
CA ASP A 140 -14.13 -3.63 -5.69
C ASP A 140 -14.20 -3.35 -4.18
N ILE A 141 -15.42 -3.26 -3.63
CA ILE A 141 -15.66 -2.98 -2.20
C ILE A 141 -15.10 -4.06 -1.25
N ASN A 142 -14.81 -5.26 -1.77
CA ASN A 142 -14.18 -6.34 -1.02
C ASN A 142 -12.65 -6.34 -1.15
N GLY A 143 -12.09 -5.34 -1.85
CA GLY A 143 -10.66 -5.24 -2.10
C GLY A 143 -10.15 -6.25 -3.13
N ILE A 144 -10.99 -6.66 -4.08
CA ILE A 144 -10.63 -7.55 -5.17
C ILE A 144 -10.34 -6.71 -6.44
N PRO A 145 -9.19 -6.88 -7.11
CA PRO A 145 -8.91 -6.15 -8.35
C PRO A 145 -9.99 -6.36 -9.40
N THR A 146 -10.49 -5.29 -10.01
CA THR A 146 -11.47 -5.39 -11.10
C THR A 146 -10.83 -5.92 -12.37
N GLN A 147 -11.63 -6.50 -13.27
CA GLN A 147 -11.17 -6.93 -14.60
C GLN A 147 -10.44 -5.80 -15.36
N LYS A 148 -10.97 -4.57 -15.31
CA LYS A 148 -10.33 -3.39 -15.90
C LYS A 148 -8.93 -3.14 -15.34
N THR A 149 -8.75 -3.30 -14.03
CA THR A 149 -7.43 -3.16 -13.39
C THR A 149 -6.48 -4.27 -13.80
N ILE A 150 -6.95 -5.52 -13.82
CA ILE A 150 -6.17 -6.69 -14.26
C ILE A 150 -5.65 -6.50 -15.69
N GLU A 151 -6.51 -6.04 -16.60
CA GLU A 151 -6.12 -5.73 -17.97
C GLU A 151 -5.11 -4.58 -18.05
N ARG A 152 -5.40 -3.47 -17.35
CA ARG A 152 -4.53 -2.27 -17.32
C ARG A 152 -3.11 -2.60 -16.86
N VAL A 153 -2.95 -3.45 -15.84
CA VAL A 153 -1.63 -3.82 -15.32
C VAL A 153 -0.96 -4.95 -16.12
N GLY A 154 -1.59 -5.46 -17.19
CA GLY A 154 -1.01 -6.47 -18.08
C GLY A 154 -1.12 -7.91 -17.56
N LEU A 155 -2.18 -8.22 -16.81
CA LEU A 155 -2.49 -9.56 -16.29
C LEU A 155 -3.72 -10.19 -16.98
N ALA A 156 -4.11 -9.72 -18.17
CA ALA A 156 -5.32 -10.16 -18.88
C ALA A 156 -5.39 -11.68 -19.16
N ASN A 157 -4.25 -12.37 -19.21
CA ASN A 157 -4.18 -13.82 -19.41
C ASN A 157 -4.40 -14.63 -18.12
N MET A 158 -4.61 -13.97 -16.98
CA MET A 158 -4.88 -14.61 -15.69
C MET A 158 -6.39 -14.68 -15.44
N GLU A 159 -6.86 -15.78 -14.83
CA GLU A 159 -8.25 -15.88 -14.40
C GLU A 159 -8.53 -14.85 -13.29
N HIS A 160 -9.61 -14.09 -13.43
CA HIS A 160 -10.07 -13.18 -12.40
C HIS A 160 -10.41 -13.98 -11.13
N PRO A 161 -9.93 -13.59 -9.94
CA PRO A 161 -10.33 -14.25 -8.70
C PRO A 161 -11.85 -14.11 -8.53
N LYS A 162 -12.60 -15.20 -8.66
CA LYS A 162 -14.06 -15.22 -8.42
C LYS A 162 -14.34 -14.97 -6.95
N LYS A 163 -15.52 -14.43 -6.63
CA LYS A 163 -16.00 -14.44 -5.23
C LYS A 163 -16.14 -15.89 -4.79
N GLN A 164 -15.55 -16.27 -3.65
CA GLN A 164 -15.80 -17.59 -3.06
C GLN A 164 -17.30 -17.71 -2.75
N GLY A 165 -17.98 -18.58 -3.50
CA GLY A 165 -19.45 -18.65 -3.64
C GLY A 165 -19.90 -18.89 -5.10
N GLU A 166 -19.04 -18.57 -6.08
CA GLU A 166 -19.26 -18.82 -7.52
C GLU A 166 -18.31 -19.88 -8.09
N LEU A 167 -17.46 -20.47 -7.25
CA LEU A 167 -16.63 -21.62 -7.58
C LEU A 167 -17.52 -22.87 -7.51
N LYS A 168 -17.89 -23.40 -8.69
CA LYS A 168 -18.47 -24.74 -8.83
C LYS A 168 -17.41 -25.81 -8.64
#